data_AF-A0A7G9B1P7-F1
#
_entry.id   AF-A0A7G9B1P7-F1
#
_cell.length_a   1.000
_cell.length_b   1.000
_cell.length_c   1.000
_cell.angle_alpha   90.00
_cell.angle_beta   90.00
_cell.angle_gamma   90.00
#
_symmetry.space_group_name_H-M   'P 1'
#
loop_
_entity.id
_entity.type
_entity.pdbx_description
1 polymer ?
#
loop_
_entity_poly.entity_id
_entity_poly.type
_entity_poly.pdbx_seq_one_letter_code
_entity_poly.pdbx_strand_id
1 'polypeptide(L)'
;MSGLIQDGYDYFLVGNYGQFDRLAASVCLTLKRGYPSIGVNLVVPYYQPQLDSYEKEYRARFDDVIVPALESTPYQYRIVRANEYMVDRADTIIAYVNTSTGGAAKTLAYAERKKKRIIRIK
;
A
#
# COMPACT_ATOMS: atom_id res chain seq x y z
N MET A 1 -11.26 -7.59 3.90
CA MET A 1 -11.11 -6.16 4.20
C MET A 1 -12.18 -5.67 5.17
N SER A 2 -13.48 -5.84 4.90
CA SER A 2 -14.55 -5.48 5.88
C SER A 2 -14.40 -6.13 7.25
N GLY A 3 -14.02 -7.41 7.31
CA GLY A 3 -13.72 -8.08 8.58
C GLY A 3 -12.59 -7.42 9.37
N LEU A 4 -11.57 -6.85 8.71
CA LEU A 4 -10.52 -6.11 9.39
C LEU A 4 -11.04 -4.80 9.98
N ILE A 5 -11.96 -4.12 9.30
CA ILE A 5 -12.59 -2.92 9.85
C ILE A 5 -13.38 -3.29 11.11
N GLN A 6 -14.09 -4.42 11.11
CA GLN A 6 -14.79 -4.95 12.29
C GLN A 6 -13.83 -5.34 13.42
N ASP A 7 -12.63 -5.82 13.08
CA ASP A 7 -11.54 -6.09 14.03
C ASP A 7 -10.84 -4.81 14.55
N GLY A 8 -11.32 -3.62 14.15
CA GLY A 8 -10.83 -2.32 14.63
C GLY A 8 -9.75 -1.65 13.78
N TYR A 9 -9.42 -2.19 12.61
CA TYR A 9 -8.46 -1.55 11.70
C TYR A 9 -9.10 -0.37 10.97
N ASP A 10 -8.53 0.82 11.16
CA ASP A 10 -9.06 2.08 10.63
C ASP A 10 -8.10 2.77 9.64
N TYR A 11 -6.84 2.36 9.54
CA TYR A 11 -5.85 3.02 8.68
C TYR A 11 -5.23 2.06 7.66
N PHE A 12 -5.49 2.29 6.38
CA PHE A 12 -5.05 1.46 5.26
C PHE A 12 -4.01 2.18 4.42
N LEU A 13 -2.85 1.53 4.25
CA LEU A 13 -1.76 1.94 3.37
C LEU A 13 -1.77 1.07 2.12
N VAL A 14 -1.85 1.67 0.93
CA VAL A 14 -1.86 0.95 -0.36
C VAL A 14 -0.88 1.54 -1.35
N GLY A 15 -0.34 0.72 -2.25
CA GLY A 15 0.49 1.16 -3.38
C GLY A 15 -0.32 1.39 -4.67
N ASN A 16 0.37 1.58 -5.80
CA ASN A 16 -0.24 1.69 -7.13
C ASN A 16 0.60 1.02 -8.26
N TYR A 17 1.56 0.14 -7.92
CA TYR A 17 2.58 -0.33 -8.86
C TYR A 17 2.29 -1.74 -9.42
N GLY A 18 1.46 -2.52 -8.72
CA GLY A 18 1.01 -3.84 -9.14
C GLY A 18 -0.49 -3.91 -9.42
N GLN A 19 -0.92 -4.98 -10.11
CA GLN A 19 -2.34 -5.31 -10.24
C GLN A 19 -2.99 -5.54 -8.87
N PHE A 20 -2.28 -6.21 -7.96
CA PHE A 20 -2.75 -6.42 -6.59
C PHE A 20 -2.93 -5.09 -5.83
N ASP A 21 -1.97 -4.17 -5.94
CA ASP A 21 -2.06 -2.85 -5.31
C ASP A 21 -3.32 -2.10 -5.78
N ARG A 22 -3.57 -2.08 -7.09
CA ARG A 22 -4.76 -1.43 -7.68
C ARG A 22 -6.07 -2.07 -7.22
N LEU A 23 -6.09 -3.41 -7.12
CA LEU A 23 -7.24 -4.14 -6.58
C LEU A 23 -7.48 -3.78 -5.11
N ALA A 24 -6.43 -3.83 -4.28
CA ALA A 24 -6.51 -3.50 -2.87
C ALA A 24 -6.96 -2.05 -2.64
N ALA A 25 -6.41 -1.10 -3.40
CA ALA A 25 -6.81 0.31 -3.38
C ALA A 25 -8.29 0.47 -3.76
N SER A 26 -8.74 -0.17 -4.83
CA SER A 26 -10.14 -0.13 -5.27
C SER A 26 -11.10 -0.66 -4.20
N VAL A 27 -10.75 -1.78 -3.56
CA VAL A 27 -11.53 -2.37 -2.47
C VAL A 27 -11.58 -1.44 -1.26
N CYS A 28 -10.45 -0.88 -0.83
CA CYS A 28 -10.40 0.01 0.33
C CYS A 28 -11.21 1.30 0.07
N LEU A 29 -11.09 1.90 -1.11
CA LEU A 29 -11.86 3.09 -1.48
C LEU A 29 -13.37 2.82 -1.59
N THR A 30 -13.74 1.63 -2.08
CA THR A 30 -15.15 1.22 -2.09
C THR A 30 -15.69 1.07 -0.67
N LEU A 31 -14.93 0.43 0.22
CA LEU A 31 -15.30 0.25 1.63
C LEU A 31 -15.39 1.58 2.36
N LYS A 32 -14.49 2.53 2.09
CA LYS A 32 -14.52 3.88 2.70
C LYS A 32 -15.87 4.57 2.52
N ARG A 33 -16.57 4.35 1.40
CA ARG A 33 -17.92 4.89 1.18
C ARG A 33 -18.95 4.40 2.21
N GLY A 34 -18.80 3.16 2.69
CA GLY A 34 -19.64 2.56 3.74
C GLY A 34 -19.08 2.71 5.15
N TYR A 35 -17.78 3.00 5.28
CA TYR A 35 -17.08 3.19 6.56
C TYR A 35 -16.27 4.50 6.52
N PRO A 36 -16.90 5.68 6.64
CA PRO A 36 -16.19 6.97 6.47
C PRO A 36 -15.08 7.22 7.50
N SER A 37 -15.10 6.52 8.62
CA SER A 37 -14.11 6.61 9.69
C SER A 37 -12.75 6.01 9.34
N ILE A 38 -12.66 5.19 8.28
CA ILE A 38 -11.37 4.61 7.88
C ILE A 38 -10.58 5.60 7.01
N GLY A 39 -9.27 5.66 7.24
CA GLY A 39 -8.29 6.31 6.37
C GLY A 39 -7.77 5.35 5.30
N VAL A 40 -7.74 5.80 4.05
CA VAL A 40 -7.19 5.07 2.91
C VAL A 40 -6.17 5.98 2.23
N ASN A 41 -4.89 5.64 2.37
CA ASN A 41 -3.78 6.50 1.99
C ASN A 41 -2.91 5.79 0.95
N LEU A 42 -2.59 6.51 -0.11
CA LEU A 42 -1.77 6.01 -1.20
C LEU A 42 -0.29 6.27 -0.89
N VAL A 43 0.55 5.25 -0.93
CA VAL A 43 2.00 5.38 -0.80
C VAL A 43 2.66 5.30 -2.17
N VAL A 44 3.42 6.33 -2.52
CA VAL A 44 4.19 6.38 -3.77
C VAL A 44 5.69 6.58 -3.49
N PRO A 45 6.58 5.87 -4.20
CA PRO A 45 8.03 5.95 -4.07
C PRO A 45 8.65 7.27 -4.55
N TYR A 46 7.88 8.13 -5.21
CA TYR A 46 8.36 9.40 -5.73
C TYR A 46 7.24 10.42 -5.84
N TYR A 47 7.60 11.68 -5.59
CA TYR A 47 6.76 12.83 -5.93
C TYR A 47 6.76 13.02 -7.45
N GLN A 48 5.58 13.25 -8.03
CA GLN A 48 5.43 13.56 -9.45
C GLN A 48 4.86 14.97 -9.59
N PRO A 49 5.66 15.97 -9.99
CA PRO A 49 5.20 17.35 -10.10
C PRO A 49 4.17 17.53 -11.22
N GLN A 50 4.19 16.65 -12.23
CA GLN A 50 3.31 16.70 -13.39
C GLN A 50 2.53 15.40 -13.45
N LEU A 51 1.27 15.48 -13.02
CA LEU A 51 0.28 14.42 -13.17
C LEU A 51 -0.70 14.84 -14.26
N ASP A 52 -1.08 13.89 -15.12
CA ASP A 52 -2.19 14.09 -16.04
C ASP A 52 -3.53 14.19 -15.26
N SER A 53 -4.62 14.50 -15.98
CA SER A 53 -5.94 14.65 -15.36
C SER A 53 -6.43 13.37 -14.70
N TYR A 54 -6.13 12.22 -15.29
CA TYR A 54 -6.54 10.92 -14.79
C TYR A 54 -5.84 10.58 -13.47
N GLU A 55 -4.52 10.77 -13.39
CA GLU A 55 -3.76 10.53 -12.16
C GLU A 55 -4.14 11.50 -11.04
N LYS A 56 -4.44 12.76 -11.38
CA LYS A 56 -4.96 13.73 -10.40
C LYS A 56 -6.29 13.27 -9.81
N GLU A 57 -7.24 12.89 -10.67
CA GLU A 57 -8.54 12.39 -10.24
C GLU A 57 -8.40 11.12 -9.42
N TYR A 58 -7.55 10.18 -9.85
CA TYR A 58 -7.28 8.94 -9.14
C TYR A 58 -6.77 9.19 -7.72
N ARG A 59 -5.79 10.10 -7.57
CA ARG A 59 -5.19 10.46 -6.28
C ARG A 59 -6.11 11.23 -5.36
N ALA A 60 -7.01 12.05 -5.90
CA ALA A 60 -8.00 12.80 -5.14
C ALA A 60 -9.01 11.91 -4.39
N ARG A 61 -9.06 10.61 -4.68
CA ARG A 61 -9.93 9.65 -3.99
C ARG A 61 -9.38 9.18 -2.64
N PHE A 62 -8.08 9.33 -2.42
CA PHE A 62 -7.40 8.92 -1.19
C PHE A 62 -7.42 10.07 -0.17
N ASP A 63 -7.31 9.73 1.11
CA ASP A 63 -7.21 10.76 2.17
C ASP A 63 -5.87 11.47 2.14
N ASP A 64 -4.81 10.74 1.77
CA ASP A 64 -3.46 11.28 1.60
C ASP A 64 -2.68 10.53 0.51
N VAL A 65 -1.69 11.22 -0.04
CA VAL A 65 -0.67 10.67 -0.94
C VAL A 65 0.69 10.84 -0.28
N ILE A 66 1.16 9.76 0.34
CA ILE A 66 2.39 9.72 1.10
C ILE A 66 3.57 9.46 0.15
N VAL A 67 4.54 10.37 0.17
CA VAL A 67 5.85 10.18 -0.45
C VAL A 67 6.88 9.96 0.67
N PRO A 68 7.36 8.73 0.90
CA PRO A 68 8.43 8.51 1.87
C PRO A 68 9.71 9.25 1.46
N ALA A 69 10.49 9.72 2.43
CA ALA A 69 11.78 10.37 2.20
C ALA A 69 12.80 9.37 1.63
N LEU A 70 12.88 9.29 0.30
CA LEU A 70 13.68 8.34 -0.48
C LEU A 70 14.66 9.02 -1.43
N GLU A 71 15.01 10.28 -1.18
CA GLU A 71 15.85 11.11 -2.04
C GLU A 71 17.23 10.45 -2.25
N SER A 72 17.81 9.89 -1.19
CA SER A 72 19.10 9.18 -1.20
C SER A 72 19.02 7.74 -1.72
N THR A 73 17.82 7.21 -1.98
CA THR A 73 17.63 5.84 -2.45
C THR A 73 17.80 5.79 -3.98
N PRO A 74 18.68 4.91 -4.52
CA PRO A 74 18.80 4.70 -5.96
C PRO A 74 17.46 4.31 -6.58
N TYR A 75 17.16 4.84 -7.77
CA TYR A 75 15.85 4.75 -8.40
C TYR A 75 15.28 3.31 -8.43
N GLN A 76 16.12 2.34 -8.82
CA GLN A 76 15.78 0.92 -8.90
C GLN A 76 15.30 0.28 -7.58
N TYR A 77 15.56 0.92 -6.43
CA TYR A 77 15.17 0.43 -5.11
C TYR A 77 14.01 1.21 -4.48
N ARG A 78 13.54 2.30 -5.09
CA ARG A 78 12.53 3.17 -4.45
C ARG A 78 11.19 2.47 -4.22
N ILE A 79 10.72 1.64 -5.16
CA ILE A 79 9.50 0.83 -4.94
C ILE A 79 9.68 -0.13 -3.76
N VAL A 80 10.84 -0.78 -3.67
CA VAL A 80 11.14 -1.68 -2.54
C VAL A 80 11.11 -0.90 -1.23
N ARG A 81 11.74 0.29 -1.17
CA ARG A 81 11.73 1.12 0.03
C ARG A 81 10.36 1.67 0.39
N ALA A 82 9.52 2.03 -0.59
CA ALA A 82 8.13 2.42 -0.34
C ALA A 82 7.32 1.26 0.24
N ASN A 83 7.55 0.03 -0.22
CA ASN A 83 6.94 -1.16 0.38
C ASN A 83 7.45 -1.40 1.81
N GLU A 84 8.75 -1.28 2.06
CA GLU A 84 9.31 -1.36 3.42
C GLU A 84 8.72 -0.30 4.35
N TYR A 85 8.52 0.93 3.85
CA TYR A 85 7.86 2.00 4.59
C TYR A 85 6.44 1.63 5.04
N MET A 86 5.64 1.03 4.14
CA MET A 86 4.31 0.52 4.48
C MET A 86 4.38 -0.59 5.52
N VAL A 87 5.30 -1.55 5.34
CA VAL A 87 5.47 -2.67 6.26
C VAL A 87 5.86 -2.19 7.65
N ASP A 88 6.78 -1.23 7.76
CA ASP A 88 7.26 -0.74 9.05
C ASP A 88 6.15 -0.09 9.88
N ARG A 89 5.18 0.55 9.22
CA ARG A 89 4.05 1.27 9.87
C ARG A 89 2.81 0.43 10.10
N ALA A 90 2.60 -0.63 9.33
CA ALA A 90 1.39 -1.45 9.45
C ALA A 90 1.53 -2.49 10.58
N ASP A 91 0.46 -2.75 11.33
CA ASP A 91 0.40 -3.85 12.29
C ASP A 91 0.18 -5.20 11.60
N THR A 92 -0.63 -5.20 10.54
CA THR A 92 -0.93 -6.37 9.72
C THR A 92 -0.64 -6.09 8.24
N ILE A 93 -0.04 -7.07 7.56
CA ILE A 93 0.22 -7.06 6.13
C ILE A 93 -0.74 -8.03 5.44
N ILE A 94 -1.38 -7.56 4.37
CA ILE A 94 -2.18 -8.41 3.48
C ILE A 94 -1.36 -8.62 2.22
N ALA A 95 -1.02 -9.88 1.95
CA ALA A 95 -0.12 -10.24 0.87
C ALA A 95 -0.77 -11.22 -0.09
N TYR A 96 -0.61 -10.96 -1.39
CA TYR A 96 -0.91 -11.91 -2.46
C TYR A 96 0.39 -12.14 -3.24
N VAL A 97 1.01 -13.30 -3.04
CA VAL A 97 2.32 -13.64 -3.61
C VAL A 97 2.28 -15.08 -4.11
N ASN A 98 2.28 -15.24 -5.44
CA ASN A 98 2.23 -16.55 -6.09
C ASN A 98 3.60 -17.05 -6.55
N THR A 99 4.65 -16.24 -6.41
CA THR A 99 6.01 -16.53 -6.86
C THR A 99 7.01 -16.32 -5.74
N SER A 100 8.08 -17.11 -5.71
CA SER A 100 9.19 -16.94 -4.76
C SER A 100 10.13 -15.78 -5.14
N THR A 101 9.94 -15.18 -6.31
CA THR A 101 10.75 -14.10 -6.85
C THR A 101 9.92 -12.85 -7.14
N GLY A 102 10.59 -11.68 -7.19
CA GLY A 102 9.98 -10.39 -7.51
C GLY A 102 9.81 -9.45 -6.30
N GLY A 103 9.31 -8.24 -6.57
CA GLY A 103 9.14 -7.19 -5.56
C GLY A 103 8.21 -7.60 -4.42
N ALA A 104 7.07 -8.22 -4.74
CA ALA A 104 6.09 -8.65 -3.74
C ALA A 104 6.64 -9.75 -2.80
N ALA A 105 7.39 -10.72 -3.34
CA ALA A 105 8.06 -11.74 -2.54
C ALA A 105 9.11 -11.14 -1.59
N LYS A 106 9.89 -10.15 -2.06
CA LYS A 106 10.83 -9.41 -1.21
C LYS A 106 10.14 -8.63 -0.09
N THR A 107 9.02 -7.97 -0.40
CA THR A 107 8.21 -7.27 0.62
C THR A 107 7.66 -8.23 1.67
N LEU A 108 7.18 -9.40 1.25
CA LEU A 108 6.68 -10.43 2.16
C LEU A 108 7.79 -10.94 3.09
N ALA A 109 8.96 -11.28 2.54
CA ALA A 109 10.12 -11.69 3.34
C ALA A 109 10.58 -10.59 4.32
N TYR A 110 10.49 -9.32 3.91
CA TYR A 110 10.76 -8.19 4.81
C TYR A 110 9.76 -8.12 5.97
N ALA A 111 8.46 -8.28 5.70
CA ALA A 111 7.42 -8.31 6.72
C ALA A 111 7.59 -9.48 7.71
N GLU A 112 7.98 -10.65 7.23
CA GLU A 112 8.32 -11.82 8.06
C GLU A 112 9.50 -11.51 8.99
N ARG A 113 10.57 -10.93 8.45
CA ARG A 113 11.74 -10.51 9.26
C ARG A 113 11.37 -9.45 10.30
N LYS A 114 10.42 -8.57 9.98
CA LYS A 114 9.86 -7.57 10.92
C LYS A 114 8.82 -8.15 11.88
N LYS A 115 8.56 -9.46 11.83
CA LYS A 115 7.61 -10.19 12.67
C LYS A 115 6.19 -9.59 12.62
N LYS A 116 5.81 -9.04 11.47
CA LYS A 116 4.46 -8.48 11.27
C LYS A 116 3.45 -9.62 11.19
N ARG A 117 2.20 -9.35 11.59
CA ARG A 117 1.10 -10.26 11.33
C ARG A 117 0.84 -10.27 9.82
N ILE A 118 0.76 -11.45 9.21
CA ILE A 118 0.59 -11.57 7.76
C ILE A 118 -0.66 -12.38 7.44
N ILE A 119 -1.56 -11.80 6.66
CA ILE A 119 -2.70 -12.47 6.04
C ILE A 119 -2.35 -12.73 4.57
N ARG A 120 -2.18 -14.00 4.22
CA ARG A 120 -1.94 -14.40 2.83
C ARG A 120 -3.25 -14.71 2.14
N ILE A 121 -3.51 -14.02 1.03
CA ILE A 121 -4.60 -14.33 0.13
C ILE A 121 -4.06 -15.35 -0.90
N LYS A 122 -4.86 -16.38 -1.21
CA LYS A 122 -4.55 -17.41 -2.21
C LYS A 122 -5.33 -17.14 -3.49
#